data_AF-A0A0U3GRV2-F1
#
_entry.id   AF-A0A0U3GRV2-F1
#
_cell.length_a   1.000
_cell.length_b   1.000
_cell.length_c   1.000
_cell.angle_alpha   90.00
_cell.angle_beta   90.00
_cell.angle_gamma   90.00
#
_symmetry.space_group_name_H-M   'P 1'
#
loop_
_entity.id
_entity.type
_entity.pdbx_description
1 polymer ?
#
loop_
_entity_poly.entity_id
_entity_poly.type
_entity_poly.pdbx_seq_one_letter_code
_entity_poly.pdbx_strand_id
1 'polypeptide(L)'
;MKLKKLANLKNVRIEMPIDFELGGVAFKFTALVKLVTQADIDDINKNKTSDPEIVSQLLVGWTGFTDEGEDVPYSQGVKAEMLAFPGIANRLATACLQAQYAVQEKN
;
A
#
# COMPACT_ATOMS: atom_id res chain seq x y z
N MET A 1 30.91 -0.01 10.65
CA MET A 1 30.81 0.75 9.38
C MET A 1 29.34 0.81 8.98
N LYS A 2 28.76 1.99 8.69
CA LYS A 2 27.34 2.13 8.32
C LYS A 2 27.15 1.90 6.82
N LEU A 3 26.19 1.06 6.43
CA LEU A 3 25.90 0.73 5.03
C LEU A 3 25.16 1.89 4.35
N LYS A 4 25.86 2.64 3.48
CA LYS A 4 25.30 3.82 2.78
C LYS A 4 24.12 3.46 1.85
N LYS A 5 24.13 2.28 1.23
CA LYS A 5 23.02 1.80 0.38
C LYS A 5 21.70 1.68 1.15
N LEU A 6 21.75 1.23 2.42
CA LEU A 6 20.57 1.11 3.27
C LEU A 6 20.03 2.47 3.75
N ALA A 7 20.89 3.50 3.84
CA ALA A 7 20.43 4.84 4.19
C ALA A 7 19.51 5.43 3.12
N ASN A 8 19.71 5.08 1.84
CA ASN A 8 18.89 5.54 0.74
C ASN A 8 17.51 4.85 0.69
N LEU A 9 17.36 3.68 1.32
CA LEU A 9 16.10 2.94 1.36
C LEU A 9 15.01 3.64 2.20
N LYS A 10 15.39 4.55 3.10
CA LYS A 10 14.46 5.24 4.02
C LYS A 10 13.37 6.06 3.33
N ASN A 11 13.61 6.49 2.10
CA ASN A 11 12.68 7.32 1.31
C ASN A 11 12.12 6.57 0.10
N VAL A 12 12.41 5.28 -0.03
CA VAL A 12 11.94 4.48 -1.17
C VAL A 12 10.46 4.20 -1.02
N ARG A 13 9.75 4.35 -2.14
CA ARG A 13 8.37 3.92 -2.31
C ARG A 13 8.40 2.67 -3.18
N ILE A 14 7.68 1.64 -2.76
CA ILE A 14 7.51 0.40 -3.50
C ILE A 14 6.24 0.56 -4.33
N GLU A 15 6.34 0.32 -5.62
CA GLU A 15 5.19 0.27 -6.52
C GLU A 15 4.58 -1.14 -6.48
N MET A 16 3.33 -1.23 -6.06
CA MET A 16 2.58 -2.48 -5.97
C MET A 16 1.35 -2.40 -6.87
N PRO A 17 1.34 -3.08 -8.04
CA PRO A 17 0.15 -3.17 -8.87
C PRO A 17 -0.98 -3.88 -8.13
N ILE A 18 -2.17 -3.29 -8.19
CA ILE A 18 -3.40 -3.79 -7.60
C ILE A 18 -4.42 -3.95 -8.74
N ASP A 19 -4.97 -5.15 -8.83
CA ASP A 19 -6.02 -5.52 -9.78
C ASP A 19 -6.95 -6.50 -9.04
N PHE A 20 -8.18 -6.09 -8.76
CA PHE A 20 -9.19 -6.93 -8.11
C PHE A 20 -10.61 -6.46 -8.45
N GLU A 21 -11.59 -7.33 -8.20
CA GLU A 21 -13.01 -7.02 -8.33
C GLU A 21 -13.73 -7.28 -7.00
N LEU A 22 -14.67 -6.41 -6.62
CA LEU A 22 -15.54 -6.60 -5.48
C LEU A 22 -16.98 -6.27 -5.86
N GLY A 23 -17.87 -7.28 -5.85
CA GLY A 23 -19.29 -7.09 -6.14
C GLY A 23 -19.60 -6.57 -7.55
N GLY A 24 -18.79 -6.94 -8.55
CA GLY A 24 -18.93 -6.44 -9.93
C GLY A 24 -18.21 -5.13 -10.21
N VAL A 25 -17.56 -4.52 -9.20
CA VAL A 25 -16.78 -3.28 -9.35
C VAL A 25 -15.30 -3.61 -9.39
N ALA A 26 -14.64 -3.27 -10.50
CA ALA A 26 -13.21 -3.51 -10.70
C ALA A 26 -12.36 -2.34 -10.20
N PHE A 27 -11.29 -2.65 -9.49
CA PHE A 27 -10.29 -1.71 -9.00
C PHE A 27 -8.94 -2.08 -9.59
N LYS A 28 -8.38 -1.17 -10.40
CA LYS A 28 -7.08 -1.35 -11.04
C LYS A 28 -6.25 -0.09 -10.92
N PHE A 29 -5.11 -0.18 -10.24
CA PHE A 29 -4.19 0.93 -10.02
C PHE A 29 -2.87 0.43 -9.42
N THR A 30 -1.86 1.30 -9.32
CA THR A 30 -0.60 0.99 -8.65
C THR A 30 -0.54 1.70 -7.32
N ALA A 31 -0.49 0.94 -6.22
CA ALA A 31 -0.27 1.49 -4.89
C ALA A 31 1.20 1.89 -4.70
N LEU A 32 1.41 3.04 -4.07
CA LEU A 32 2.71 3.52 -3.63
C LEU A 32 2.84 3.26 -2.14
N VAL A 33 3.68 2.30 -1.78
CA VAL A 33 3.83 1.82 -0.40
C VAL A 33 5.14 2.31 0.18
N LYS A 34 5.11 2.83 1.41
CA LYS A 34 6.30 3.19 2.16
C LYS A 34 7.06 1.92 2.57
N LEU A 35 8.37 1.88 2.30
CA LEU A 35 9.24 0.83 2.84
C LEU A 35 9.43 1.03 4.36
N VAL A 36 9.23 -0.03 5.13
CA VAL A 36 9.43 -0.04 6.58
C VAL A 36 10.44 -1.11 7.00
N THR A 37 10.85 -1.09 8.27
CA THR A 37 11.80 -2.08 8.81
C THR A 37 11.07 -3.35 9.27
N GLN A 38 11.81 -4.43 9.48
CA GLN A 38 11.25 -5.66 10.07
C GLN A 38 10.65 -5.39 11.46
N ALA A 39 11.23 -4.48 12.24
CA ALA A 39 10.70 -4.13 13.56
C ALA A 39 9.31 -3.48 13.44
N ASP A 40 9.10 -2.60 12.46
CA ASP A 40 7.78 -1.98 12.20
C ASP A 40 6.74 -3.04 11.82
N ILE A 41 7.14 -4.06 11.04
CA ILE A 41 6.27 -5.18 10.66
C ILE A 41 5.93 -6.08 11.85
N ASP A 42 6.93 -6.36 12.69
CA ASP A 42 6.72 -7.13 13.92
C ASP A 42 5.75 -6.40 14.86
N ASP A 43 5.83 -5.07 14.96
CA ASP A 43 4.92 -4.25 15.76
C ASP A 43 3.50 -4.26 15.19
N ILE A 44 3.34 -4.19 13.86
CA ILE A 44 2.03 -4.35 13.20
C ILE A 44 1.40 -5.71 13.56
N ASN A 45 2.18 -6.78 13.48
CA ASN A 45 1.71 -8.14 13.76
C ASN A 45 1.38 -8.37 15.23
N LYS A 46 2.25 -7.91 16.15
CA LYS A 46 2.07 -8.07 17.60
C LYS A 46 0.86 -7.32 18.13
N ASN A 47 0.64 -6.10 17.64
CA ASN A 47 -0.45 -5.24 18.10
C ASN A 47 -1.80 -5.60 17.46
N LYS A 48 -1.84 -6.58 16.54
CA LYS A 48 -3.05 -6.91 15.76
C LYS A 48 -3.67 -5.67 15.12
N THR A 49 -2.80 -4.82 14.57
CA THR A 49 -3.19 -3.56 13.92
C THR A 49 -4.26 -3.84 12.87
N SER A 50 -5.31 -3.03 12.85
CA SER A 50 -6.43 -3.23 11.94
C SER A 50 -6.05 -2.91 10.49
N ASP A 51 -6.75 -3.51 9.52
CA ASP A 51 -6.48 -3.25 8.09
C ASP A 51 -6.48 -1.75 7.72
N PRO A 52 -7.45 -0.91 8.16
CA PRO A 52 -7.42 0.52 7.89
C PRO A 52 -6.21 1.25 8.50
N GLU A 53 -5.74 0.81 9.67
CA GLU A 53 -4.55 1.36 10.31
C GLU A 53 -3.28 0.96 9.55
N ILE A 54 -3.17 -0.30 9.09
CA ILE A 54 -2.07 -0.77 8.24
C ILE A 54 -2.00 0.08 6.97
N VAL A 55 -3.14 0.27 6.28
CA VAL A 55 -3.21 1.11 5.08
C VAL A 55 -2.84 2.54 5.39
N SER A 56 -3.31 3.09 6.51
CA SER A 56 -2.98 4.47 6.91
C SER A 56 -1.49 4.68 7.19
N GLN A 57 -0.80 3.66 7.69
CA GLN A 57 0.64 3.72 8.00
C GLN A 57 1.52 3.49 6.75
N LEU A 58 1.10 2.61 5.85
CA LEU A 58 1.95 2.10 4.77
C LEU A 58 1.61 2.65 3.38
N LEU A 59 0.34 2.94 3.09
CA LEU A 59 -0.08 3.48 1.79
C LEU A 59 0.14 5.00 1.77
N VAL A 60 1.05 5.46 0.91
CA VAL A 60 1.42 6.88 0.81
C VAL A 60 0.97 7.53 -0.50
N GLY A 61 0.40 6.74 -1.41
CA GLY A 61 -0.12 7.22 -2.68
C GLY A 61 -0.63 6.08 -3.57
N TRP A 62 -1.16 6.43 -4.73
CA TRP A 62 -1.39 5.52 -5.86
C TRP A 62 -1.26 6.28 -7.17
N THR A 63 -1.12 5.54 -8.27
CA THR A 63 -1.15 6.06 -9.64
C THR A 63 -2.07 5.21 -10.51
N GLY A 64 -2.69 5.85 -11.50
CA GLY A 64 -3.56 5.17 -12.47
C GLY A 64 -4.85 4.61 -11.86
N PHE A 65 -5.34 5.21 -10.77
CA PHE A 65 -6.65 4.88 -10.23
C PHE A 65 -7.70 5.71 -10.94
N THR A 66 -8.60 5.06 -11.67
CA THR A 66 -9.68 5.72 -12.40
C THR A 66 -11.03 5.34 -11.85
N ASP A 67 -11.93 6.30 -11.76
CA ASP A 67 -13.35 6.10 -11.42
C ASP A 67 -14.21 6.75 -12.50
N GLU A 68 -15.18 6.01 -13.04
CA GLU A 68 -16.03 6.42 -14.18
C GLU A 68 -15.26 7.01 -15.39
N GLY A 69 -14.00 6.62 -15.57
CA GLY A 69 -13.13 7.09 -16.65
C GLY A 69 -12.31 8.35 -16.34
N GLU A 70 -12.45 8.92 -15.14
CA GLU A 70 -11.66 10.04 -14.66
C GLU A 70 -10.54 9.58 -13.71
N ASP A 71 -9.37 10.21 -13.78
CA ASP A 71 -8.26 9.91 -12.86
C ASP A 71 -8.58 10.47 -11.47
N VAL A 72 -8.51 9.61 -10.46
CA VAL A 72 -8.78 9.97 -9.07
C VAL A 72 -7.45 10.05 -8.31
N PRO A 73 -6.92 11.28 -8.08
CA PRO A 73 -5.65 11.45 -7.42
C PRO A 73 -5.72 11.01 -5.96
N TYR A 74 -4.58 10.60 -5.44
CA TYR A 74 -4.47 10.24 -4.02
C TYR A 74 -4.84 11.42 -3.12
N SER A 75 -5.82 11.19 -2.24
CA SER A 75 -6.18 12.11 -1.17
C SER A 75 -6.59 11.33 0.08
N GLN A 76 -6.53 11.97 1.24
CA GLN A 76 -6.98 11.35 2.49
C GLN A 76 -8.49 11.07 2.48
N GLY A 77 -9.29 11.90 1.77
CA GLY A 77 -10.72 11.71 1.61
C GLY A 77 -11.04 10.44 0.83
N VAL A 78 -10.48 10.31 -0.37
CA VAL A 78 -10.67 9.10 -1.22
C VAL A 78 -10.17 7.85 -0.51
N LYS A 79 -9.03 7.94 0.20
CA LYS A 79 -8.54 6.80 1.00
C LYS A 79 -9.54 6.41 2.09
N ALA A 80 -10.12 7.38 2.80
CA ALA A 80 -11.11 7.11 3.84
C ALA A 80 -12.37 6.45 3.27
N GLU A 81 -12.83 6.89 2.09
CA GLU A 81 -13.96 6.28 1.37
C GLU A 81 -13.68 4.81 0.99
N MET A 82 -12.49 4.52 0.44
CA MET A 82 -12.07 3.14 0.17
C MET A 82 -12.04 2.27 1.43
N LEU A 83 -11.51 2.82 2.53
CA LEU A 83 -11.38 2.12 3.80
C LEU A 83 -12.70 1.92 4.54
N ALA A 84 -13.79 2.58 4.13
CA ALA A 84 -15.13 2.34 4.66
C ALA A 84 -15.65 0.94 4.31
N PHE A 85 -15.08 0.29 3.29
CA PHE A 85 -15.45 -1.06 2.86
C PHE A 85 -14.42 -2.09 3.35
N PRO A 86 -14.79 -3.03 4.23
CA PRO A 86 -13.84 -3.99 4.82
C PRO A 86 -13.06 -4.82 3.80
N GLY A 87 -13.71 -5.25 2.72
CA GLY A 87 -13.05 -6.01 1.65
C GLY A 87 -11.95 -5.23 0.93
N ILE A 88 -12.18 -3.93 0.70
CA ILE A 88 -11.19 -3.03 0.10
C ILE A 88 -10.06 -2.76 1.10
N ALA A 89 -10.41 -2.43 2.36
CA ALA A 89 -9.41 -2.21 3.41
C ALA A 89 -8.45 -3.40 3.55
N ASN A 90 -8.99 -4.62 3.61
CA ASN A 90 -8.19 -5.84 3.69
C ASN A 90 -7.30 -6.05 2.47
N ARG A 91 -7.83 -5.84 1.26
CA ARG A 91 -7.06 -6.00 0.02
C ARG A 91 -5.90 -5.02 -0.08
N LEU A 92 -6.11 -3.78 0.35
CA LEU A 92 -5.07 -2.74 0.40
C LEU A 92 -4.03 -3.02 1.49
N ALA A 93 -4.45 -3.43 2.68
CA ALA A 93 -3.54 -3.82 3.76
C ALA A 93 -2.63 -4.97 3.33
N THR A 94 -3.23 -5.99 2.72
CA THR A 94 -2.51 -7.14 2.16
C THR A 94 -1.51 -6.70 1.08
N ALA A 95 -1.90 -5.81 0.17
CA ALA A 95 -0.99 -5.27 -0.84
C ALA A 95 0.20 -4.52 -0.20
N CYS A 96 -0.05 -3.73 0.83
CA CYS A 96 0.98 -2.97 1.54
C CYS A 96 1.99 -3.89 2.23
N LEU A 97 1.52 -4.97 2.85
CA LEU A 97 2.38 -5.96 3.50
C LEU A 97 3.17 -6.78 2.47
N GLN A 98 2.51 -7.26 1.41
CA GLN A 98 3.16 -7.98 0.31
C GLN A 98 4.27 -7.15 -0.33
N ALA A 99 4.08 -5.84 -0.46
CA ALA A 99 5.07 -4.93 -1.04
C ALA A 99 6.39 -4.93 -0.27
N GLN A 100 6.38 -5.15 1.06
CA GLN A 100 7.59 -5.17 1.87
C GLN A 100 8.50 -6.36 1.56
N TYR A 101 7.92 -7.44 1.03
CA TYR A 101 8.64 -8.66 0.65
C TYR A 101 8.88 -8.75 -0.86
N ALA A 102 8.30 -7.84 -1.63
CA ALA A 102 8.45 -7.81 -3.08
C ALA A 102 9.82 -7.24 -3.45
N VAL A 103 10.76 -8.11 -3.79
CA VAL A 103 12.01 -7.72 -4.44
C VAL A 103 11.74 -7.63 -5.94
N GLN A 104 11.74 -6.42 -6.49
CA GLN A 104 11.70 -6.22 -7.93
C GLN A 104 13.11 -6.48 -8.50
N GLU A 105 13.30 -7.66 -9.08
CA GLU A 105 14.49 -7.96 -9.88
C GLU A 105 14.37 -7.23 -11.23
N LYS A 106 15.37 -6.41 -11.57
CA LYS A 106 15.52 -5.89 -12.94
C LYS A 106 16.45 -6.83 -13.69
N ASN A 107 15.90 -7.56 -14.65
CA ASN A 107 16.67 -8.26 -15.68
C ASN A 107 17.21 -7.27 -16.71
#